data_AF-F8C9W6-F1
#
_entry.id   AF-F8C9W6-F1
#
_cell.length_a   1.000
_cell.length_b   1.000
_cell.length_c   1.000
_cell.angle_alpha   90.00
_cell.angle_beta   90.00
_cell.angle_gamma   90.00
#
_symmetry.space_group_name_H-M   'P 1'
#
loop_
_entity.id
_entity.type
_entity.pdbx_description
1 polymer ?
#
loop_
_entity_poly.entity_id
_entity_poly.type
_entity_poly.pdbx_seq_one_letter_code
_entity_poly.pdbx_strand_id
1 'polypeptide(L)'
;MSPPKIRPNVSVRPPEPREPLRPARNEVKPQAPVTPRPGTSGVSRFEAPSARQQPVALNAPALPARGPSVTPGSYPTAAQVRDIAAMTDPVARNQAITQGYSDLSNAMGKLLGTENANWSTFATWASKQAGVSIRGEDMPKVFTDLLKGADAVGGPLSKVDDLLRKLGLPSLPLGDVASAGNQALQNVSKAIADGNKAVFEEVGQEFARFVETFQGDTQYDAAKTQQYLSGFPADKPLLKEAFGHYAQAMFEKDPNKKAELMLLANNKVGLHEQTQLQPHVEKALNSPVKDTFRDVLKQGIEAQINALPFPANLAGKAALKTGVVDAALNPVVDGMASVFRRVATEHMMKLAVPGGALKLGNDLPPPPGMESTLFPPHLRTIDDPELKALLGQLDKSPDSLTGTGAKDWGKLDQRMNYIIDLFRSRQSDPSLFDPPFGQRGTYPVAPSAPRVS
;
A
#
# COMPACT_ATOMS: atom_id res chain seq x y z
N MET A 1 54.44 51.22 4.98
CA MET A 1 54.81 50.14 5.91
C MET A 1 53.59 49.81 6.74
N SER A 2 53.01 48.62 6.53
CA SER A 2 51.88 48.08 7.29
C SER A 2 52.28 46.71 7.84
N PRO A 3 51.91 46.35 9.08
CA PRO A 3 52.41 45.15 9.76
C PRO A 3 51.73 43.86 9.25
N PRO A 4 52.36 42.69 9.40
CA PRO A 4 51.83 41.42 8.89
C PRO A 4 50.70 40.89 9.78
N LYS A 5 49.60 40.45 9.15
CA LYS A 5 48.45 39.81 9.81
C LYS A 5 48.79 38.36 10.17
N ILE A 6 48.75 38.04 11.46
CA ILE A 6 48.86 36.70 12.04
C ILE A 6 47.58 35.91 11.70
N ARG A 7 47.72 34.72 11.10
CA ARG A 7 46.62 33.77 10.87
C ARG A 7 46.27 33.04 12.18
N PRO A 8 44.99 32.79 12.49
CA PRO A 8 44.63 31.99 13.66
C PRO A 8 44.94 30.50 13.43
N ASN A 9 45.47 29.89 14.49
CA ASN A 9 45.89 28.50 14.57
C ASN A 9 44.66 27.58 14.56
N VAL A 10 44.49 26.76 13.51
CA VAL A 10 43.42 25.77 13.44
C VAL A 10 43.84 24.55 14.25
N SER A 11 43.20 24.34 15.40
CA SER A 11 43.32 23.12 16.19
C SER A 11 42.72 21.96 15.40
N VAL A 12 43.57 21.03 14.95
CA VAL A 12 43.15 19.79 14.30
C VAL A 12 42.51 18.89 15.35
N ARG A 13 41.19 18.74 15.29
CA ARG A 13 40.41 17.79 16.09
C ARG A 13 40.86 16.36 15.72
N PRO A 14 41.11 15.45 16.67
CA PRO A 14 41.34 14.04 16.34
C PRO A 14 40.12 13.46 15.62
N PRO A 15 40.30 12.50 14.69
CA PRO A 15 39.17 11.88 14.00
C PRO A 15 38.28 11.16 15.02
N GLU A 16 36.99 11.48 15.02
CA GLU A 16 35.99 10.73 15.79
C GLU A 16 35.99 9.26 15.35
N PRO A 17 35.84 8.29 16.27
CA PRO A 17 35.67 6.89 15.89
C PRO A 17 34.46 6.76 14.98
N ARG A 18 34.67 6.25 13.76
CA ARG A 18 33.59 5.90 12.84
C ARG A 18 32.66 4.93 13.55
N GLU A 19 31.43 5.34 13.83
CA GLU A 19 30.37 4.40 14.17
C GLU A 19 30.33 3.31 13.08
N PRO A 20 30.21 2.02 13.43
CA PRO A 20 30.05 0.99 12.43
C PRO A 20 28.79 1.28 11.62
N LEU A 21 28.94 1.36 10.30
CA LEU A 21 27.84 1.42 9.35
C LEU A 21 26.81 0.36 9.73
N ARG A 22 25.62 0.81 10.16
CA ARG A 22 24.48 -0.10 10.32
C ARG A 22 24.21 -0.72 8.95
N PRO A 23 24.09 -2.05 8.83
CA PRO A 23 23.84 -2.68 7.53
C PRO A 23 22.56 -2.12 6.91
N ALA A 24 22.56 -1.93 5.59
CA ALA A 24 21.39 -1.48 4.85
C ALA A 24 20.27 -2.49 5.05
N ARG A 25 19.18 -2.09 5.72
CA ARG A 25 18.13 -2.99 6.23
C ARG A 25 17.17 -3.53 5.14
N ASN A 26 17.57 -3.41 3.87
CA ASN A 26 16.95 -3.94 2.67
C ASN A 26 17.81 -5.05 2.00
N GLU A 27 18.86 -5.54 2.66
CA GLU A 27 19.59 -6.72 2.18
C GLU A 27 18.66 -7.95 2.08
N VAL A 28 18.40 -8.39 0.85
CA VAL A 28 17.94 -9.76 0.58
C VAL A 28 19.10 -10.66 0.96
N LYS A 29 18.98 -11.44 2.04
CA LYS A 29 19.99 -12.45 2.38
C LYS A 29 20.19 -13.37 1.18
N PRO A 30 21.43 -13.60 0.71
CA PRO A 30 21.70 -14.58 -0.33
C PRO A 30 21.21 -15.95 0.16
N GLN A 31 20.25 -16.55 -0.55
CA GLN A 31 19.99 -17.98 -0.38
C GLN A 31 21.20 -18.72 -0.94
N ALA A 32 21.80 -19.60 -0.12
CA ALA A 32 22.85 -20.49 -0.57
C ALA A 32 22.33 -21.35 -1.76
N PRO A 33 23.18 -21.69 -2.74
CA PRO A 33 22.75 -22.49 -3.87
C PRO A 33 22.28 -23.87 -3.39
N VAL A 34 20.97 -24.10 -3.43
CA VAL A 34 20.37 -25.40 -3.12
C VAL A 34 20.54 -26.28 -4.36
N THR A 35 21.45 -27.24 -4.28
CA THR A 35 21.49 -28.37 -5.21
C THR A 35 20.16 -29.13 -5.13
N PRO A 36 19.52 -29.46 -6.27
CA PRO A 36 18.20 -30.08 -6.24
C PRO A 36 18.30 -31.51 -5.73
N ARG A 37 17.77 -31.77 -4.52
CA ARG A 37 17.37 -33.12 -4.11
C ARG A 37 15.89 -33.32 -4.47
N PRO A 38 15.51 -34.44 -5.09
CA PRO A 38 14.14 -34.66 -5.52
C PRO A 38 13.24 -34.96 -4.31
N GLY A 39 12.15 -34.21 -4.20
CA GLY A 39 11.07 -34.45 -3.23
C GLY A 39 11.25 -33.72 -1.91
N THR A 40 10.76 -32.48 -1.82
CA THR A 40 10.13 -31.88 -0.62
C THR A 40 9.64 -30.48 -0.97
N SER A 41 8.36 -30.37 -1.30
CA SER A 41 7.64 -29.11 -1.42
C SER A 41 7.48 -28.47 -0.03
N GLY A 42 8.04 -27.28 0.16
CA GLY A 42 7.80 -26.43 1.33
C GLY A 42 6.38 -25.85 1.29
N VAL A 43 5.40 -26.65 1.67
CA VAL A 43 4.02 -26.23 1.89
C VAL A 43 3.86 -25.90 3.37
N SER A 44 3.25 -24.75 3.66
CA SER A 44 2.84 -24.35 5.00
C SER A 44 1.95 -25.44 5.63
N ARG A 45 2.22 -25.83 6.88
CA ARG A 45 1.58 -26.94 7.61
C ARG A 45 0.13 -26.66 8.05
N PHE A 46 -0.72 -26.14 7.18
CA PHE A 46 -2.17 -26.05 7.44
C PHE A 46 -3.06 -26.73 6.39
N GLU A 47 -2.48 -27.43 5.41
CA GLU A 47 -3.26 -28.21 4.44
C GLU A 47 -2.82 -29.67 4.43
N ALA A 48 -3.51 -30.49 5.23
CA ALA A 48 -3.61 -31.93 4.99
C ALA A 48 -5.07 -32.35 5.24
N PRO A 49 -5.66 -33.22 4.40
CA PRO A 49 -7.09 -33.50 4.42
C PRO A 49 -7.42 -34.50 5.54
N SER A 50 -8.31 -34.14 6.46
CA SER A 50 -8.93 -35.12 7.36
C SER A 50 -9.95 -35.99 6.61
N ALA A 51 -9.98 -37.26 7.03
CA ALA A 51 -10.67 -38.37 6.40
C ALA A 51 -12.19 -38.19 6.26
N ARG A 52 -12.72 -38.89 5.26
CA ARG A 52 -14.13 -39.00 4.88
C ARG A 52 -15.05 -39.37 6.05
N GLN A 53 -16.10 -38.57 6.25
CA GLN A 53 -17.41 -39.04 6.69
C GLN A 53 -18.48 -38.46 5.75
N GLN A 54 -19.40 -39.31 5.27
CA GLN A 54 -20.55 -38.94 4.45
C GLN A 54 -21.78 -38.60 5.33
N PRO A 55 -22.80 -37.90 4.79
CA PRO A 55 -23.43 -36.76 5.46
C PRO A 55 -24.76 -37.09 6.16
N VAL A 56 -25.09 -36.33 7.21
CA VAL A 56 -26.46 -36.20 7.71
C VAL A 56 -27.12 -35.03 7.00
N ALA A 57 -28.17 -35.31 6.24
CA ALA A 57 -28.92 -34.35 5.45
C ALA A 57 -29.75 -33.42 6.36
N LEU A 58 -29.46 -32.11 6.31
CA LEU A 58 -30.38 -31.06 6.75
C LEU A 58 -30.36 -29.92 5.72
N ASN A 59 -31.56 -29.47 5.40
CA ASN A 59 -32.00 -28.64 4.27
C ASN A 59 -31.06 -27.51 3.80
N ALA A 60 -30.93 -27.43 2.47
CA ALA A 60 -30.14 -26.44 1.75
C ALA A 60 -30.73 -25.02 1.84
N PRO A 61 -29.92 -23.97 2.10
CA PRO A 61 -30.31 -22.59 1.88
C PRO A 61 -30.00 -22.13 0.44
N ALA A 62 -30.86 -21.29 -0.11
CA ALA A 62 -30.83 -20.81 -1.50
C ALA A 62 -29.63 -19.90 -1.84
N LEU A 63 -29.15 -20.00 -3.09
CA LEU A 63 -27.96 -19.33 -3.66
C LEU A 63 -28.19 -17.84 -4.04
N PRO A 64 -27.17 -16.96 -3.96
CA PRO A 64 -27.21 -15.56 -4.41
C PRO A 64 -27.03 -15.40 -5.93
N ALA A 65 -27.60 -14.31 -6.46
CA ALA A 65 -27.50 -13.90 -7.86
C ALA A 65 -26.07 -13.56 -8.31
N ARG A 66 -25.72 -14.00 -9.53
CA ARG A 66 -24.39 -13.92 -10.16
C ARG A 66 -24.18 -12.60 -10.91
N GLY A 67 -23.12 -11.87 -10.60
CA GLY A 67 -22.53 -10.85 -11.48
C GLY A 67 -21.77 -11.51 -12.67
N PRO A 68 -21.40 -10.74 -13.71
CA PRO A 68 -20.78 -11.29 -14.91
C PRO A 68 -19.39 -11.90 -14.60
N SER A 69 -19.21 -13.16 -14.99
CA SER A 69 -17.95 -13.89 -14.88
C SER A 69 -16.97 -13.46 -15.98
N VAL A 70 -15.80 -12.95 -15.63
CA VAL A 70 -14.66 -12.78 -16.55
C VAL A 70 -13.98 -14.14 -16.71
N THR A 71 -13.72 -14.57 -17.96
CA THR A 71 -13.02 -15.83 -18.21
C THR A 71 -11.58 -15.76 -17.67
N PRO A 72 -11.05 -16.80 -17.01
CA PRO A 72 -9.66 -16.84 -16.57
C PRO A 72 -8.67 -16.60 -17.72
N GLY A 73 -7.67 -15.75 -17.50
CA GLY A 73 -6.63 -15.46 -18.51
C GLY A 73 -7.05 -14.45 -19.61
N SER A 74 -8.24 -13.86 -19.49
CA SER A 74 -8.59 -12.60 -20.20
C SER A 74 -8.46 -11.40 -19.26
N TYR A 75 -8.34 -10.20 -19.83
CA TYR A 75 -8.39 -8.94 -19.08
C TYR A 75 -9.85 -8.50 -18.81
N PRO A 76 -10.14 -7.77 -17.72
CA PRO A 76 -11.46 -7.19 -17.51
C PRO A 76 -11.72 -6.09 -18.53
N THR A 77 -12.88 -6.15 -19.20
CA THR A 77 -13.44 -5.05 -20.00
C THR A 77 -13.75 -3.84 -19.12
N ALA A 78 -13.97 -2.68 -19.73
CA ALA A 78 -14.36 -1.46 -19.02
C ALA A 78 -15.64 -1.65 -18.17
N ALA A 79 -16.59 -2.47 -18.62
CA ALA A 79 -17.78 -2.80 -17.83
C ALA A 79 -17.46 -3.66 -16.61
N GLN A 80 -16.62 -4.69 -16.78
CA GLN A 80 -16.21 -5.58 -15.68
C GLN A 80 -15.35 -4.86 -14.64
N VAL A 81 -14.55 -3.87 -15.03
CA VAL A 81 -13.83 -2.99 -14.08
C VAL A 81 -14.82 -2.31 -13.13
N ARG A 82 -15.93 -1.77 -13.64
CA ARG A 82 -16.98 -1.17 -12.82
C ARG A 82 -17.69 -2.19 -11.94
N ASP A 83 -17.96 -3.38 -12.45
CA ASP A 83 -18.59 -4.46 -11.67
C ASP A 83 -17.71 -4.92 -10.49
N ILE A 84 -16.39 -5.06 -10.73
CA ILE A 84 -15.41 -5.36 -9.68
C ILE A 84 -15.38 -4.22 -8.65
N ALA A 85 -15.33 -2.97 -9.10
CA ALA A 85 -15.32 -1.81 -8.21
C ALA A 85 -16.59 -1.76 -7.33
N ALA A 86 -17.75 -2.16 -7.87
CA ALA A 86 -19.03 -2.18 -7.17
C ALA A 86 -19.19 -3.29 -6.11
N MET A 87 -18.26 -4.26 -6.04
CA MET A 87 -18.29 -5.32 -5.03
C MET A 87 -18.32 -4.76 -3.60
N THR A 88 -19.18 -5.28 -2.75
CA THR A 88 -19.38 -4.78 -1.37
C THR A 88 -18.36 -5.33 -0.38
N ASP A 89 -17.95 -6.60 -0.51
CA ASP A 89 -16.89 -7.20 0.30
C ASP A 89 -15.53 -6.62 -0.11
N PRO A 90 -14.85 -5.85 0.75
CA PRO A 90 -13.58 -5.21 0.42
C PRO A 90 -12.43 -6.21 0.23
N VAL A 91 -12.49 -7.38 0.86
CA VAL A 91 -11.45 -8.41 0.73
C VAL A 91 -11.57 -9.08 -0.64
N ALA A 92 -12.76 -9.58 -0.97
CA ALA A 92 -13.04 -10.17 -2.28
C ALA A 92 -12.80 -9.15 -3.40
N ARG A 93 -13.21 -7.88 -3.20
CA ARG A 93 -12.95 -6.79 -4.15
C ARG A 93 -11.46 -6.53 -4.36
N ASN A 94 -10.65 -6.47 -3.30
CA ASN A 94 -9.22 -6.24 -3.48
C ASN A 94 -8.52 -7.42 -4.18
N GLN A 95 -8.90 -8.66 -3.88
CA GLN A 95 -8.40 -9.83 -4.62
C GLN A 95 -8.75 -9.70 -6.11
N ALA A 96 -9.99 -9.32 -6.39
CA ALA A 96 -10.50 -9.07 -7.74
C ALA A 96 -9.74 -7.97 -8.49
N ILE A 97 -9.51 -6.82 -7.84
CA ILE A 97 -8.71 -5.70 -8.36
C ILE A 97 -7.27 -6.13 -8.63
N THR A 98 -6.64 -6.84 -7.69
CA THR A 98 -5.24 -7.28 -7.82
C THR A 98 -5.06 -8.21 -9.02
N GLN A 99 -5.99 -9.15 -9.21
CA GLN A 99 -5.99 -10.01 -10.39
C GLN A 99 -6.30 -9.21 -11.66
N GLY A 100 -7.26 -8.27 -11.61
CA GLY A 100 -7.60 -7.41 -12.74
C GLY A 100 -6.42 -6.59 -13.25
N TYR A 101 -5.60 -6.02 -12.36
CA TYR A 101 -4.35 -5.36 -12.74
C TYR A 101 -3.36 -6.32 -13.40
N SER A 102 -3.21 -7.54 -12.87
CA SER A 102 -2.34 -8.56 -13.46
C SER A 102 -2.79 -8.92 -14.89
N ASP A 103 -4.09 -9.05 -15.11
CA ASP A 103 -4.63 -9.42 -16.42
C ASP A 103 -4.54 -8.25 -17.41
N LEU A 104 -4.82 -7.01 -16.97
CA LEU A 104 -4.60 -5.79 -17.76
C LEU A 104 -3.12 -5.60 -18.11
N SER A 105 -2.22 -5.84 -17.15
CA SER A 105 -0.76 -5.80 -17.35
C SER A 105 -0.33 -6.74 -18.47
N ASN A 106 -0.81 -7.99 -18.45
CA ASN A 106 -0.51 -8.97 -19.49
C ASN A 106 -1.15 -8.61 -20.84
N ALA A 107 -2.36 -8.06 -20.85
CA ALA A 107 -3.02 -7.63 -22.08
C ALA A 107 -2.32 -6.44 -22.74
N MET A 108 -1.90 -5.45 -21.94
CA MET A 108 -1.01 -4.38 -22.41
C MET A 108 0.32 -4.93 -22.91
N GLY A 109 0.90 -5.91 -22.21
CA GLY A 109 2.15 -6.56 -22.62
C GLY A 109 2.06 -7.23 -24.00
N LYS A 110 0.88 -7.72 -24.40
CA LYS A 110 0.66 -8.24 -25.77
C LYS A 110 0.73 -7.15 -26.85
N LEU A 111 0.44 -5.90 -26.49
CA LEU A 111 0.50 -4.75 -27.41
C LEU A 111 1.88 -4.08 -27.37
N LEU A 112 2.42 -3.89 -26.17
CA LEU A 112 3.63 -3.10 -25.92
C LEU A 112 4.90 -3.94 -25.89
N GLY A 113 4.81 -5.26 -25.77
CA GLY A 113 5.94 -6.12 -25.38
C GLY A 113 6.09 -6.21 -23.86
N THR A 114 6.94 -7.12 -23.40
CA THR A 114 7.18 -7.40 -21.97
C THR A 114 8.58 -7.02 -21.51
N GLU A 115 9.36 -6.35 -22.37
CA GLU A 115 10.71 -5.85 -22.07
C GLU A 115 10.66 -4.65 -21.12
N ASN A 116 9.52 -3.96 -21.08
CA ASN A 116 9.24 -2.83 -20.21
C ASN A 116 7.89 -3.06 -19.50
N ALA A 117 7.90 -3.01 -18.16
CA ALA A 117 6.71 -3.04 -17.34
C ALA A 117 5.81 -1.83 -17.67
N ASN A 118 4.50 -2.08 -17.74
CA ASN A 118 3.50 -1.02 -17.81
C ASN A 118 2.99 -0.69 -16.40
N TRP A 119 2.22 0.38 -16.25
CA TRP A 119 1.79 0.83 -14.93
C TRP A 119 0.92 -0.23 -14.22
N SER A 120 0.09 -0.99 -14.94
CA SER A 120 -0.71 -2.07 -14.35
C SER A 120 0.15 -3.20 -13.76
N THR A 121 1.37 -3.38 -14.28
CA THR A 121 2.34 -4.31 -13.70
C THR A 121 2.72 -3.89 -12.28
N PHE A 122 3.04 -2.61 -12.05
CA PHE A 122 3.32 -2.08 -10.71
C PHE A 122 2.06 -2.07 -9.81
N ALA A 123 0.92 -1.67 -10.36
CA ALA A 123 -0.35 -1.63 -9.65
C ALA A 123 -0.79 -2.99 -9.10
N THR A 124 -0.45 -4.08 -9.81
CA THR A 124 -0.67 -5.46 -9.34
C THR A 124 -0.03 -5.68 -7.97
N TRP A 125 1.24 -5.32 -7.83
CA TRP A 125 2.00 -5.54 -6.60
C TRP A 125 1.62 -4.55 -5.49
N ALA A 126 1.33 -3.30 -5.85
CA ALA A 126 0.78 -2.32 -4.90
C ALA A 126 -0.59 -2.76 -4.35
N SER A 127 -1.50 -3.24 -5.21
CA SER A 127 -2.81 -3.75 -4.81
C SER A 127 -2.69 -5.02 -3.97
N LYS A 128 -1.73 -5.91 -4.28
CA LYS A 128 -1.44 -7.10 -3.46
C LYS A 128 -1.03 -6.70 -2.04
N GLN A 129 -0.18 -5.68 -1.90
CA GLN A 129 0.22 -5.15 -0.60
C GLN A 129 -0.95 -4.50 0.14
N ALA A 130 -1.78 -3.70 -0.56
CA ALA A 130 -3.00 -3.14 0.01
C ALA A 130 -3.92 -4.25 0.57
N GLY A 131 -3.97 -5.40 -0.10
CA GLY A 131 -4.72 -6.58 0.36
C GLY A 131 -4.31 -7.11 1.73
N VAL A 132 -3.02 -7.06 2.08
CA VAL A 132 -2.54 -7.45 3.42
C VAL A 132 -3.16 -6.56 4.50
N SER A 133 -3.22 -5.25 4.26
CA SER A 133 -3.85 -4.30 5.16
C SER A 133 -5.37 -4.48 5.23
N ILE A 134 -6.02 -4.76 4.09
CA ILE A 134 -7.47 -4.95 4.01
C ILE A 134 -7.92 -6.22 4.75
N ARG A 135 -7.14 -7.30 4.68
CA ARG A 135 -7.41 -8.56 5.41
C ARG A 135 -7.02 -8.50 6.88
N GLY A 136 -6.28 -7.47 7.31
CA GLY A 136 -5.85 -7.30 8.69
C GLY A 136 -4.81 -8.32 9.16
N GLU A 137 -4.06 -8.93 8.24
CA GLU A 137 -3.20 -10.10 8.51
C GLU A 137 -2.03 -9.78 9.45
N ASP A 138 -1.49 -8.56 9.40
CA ASP A 138 -0.27 -8.21 10.13
C ASP A 138 -0.44 -7.10 11.18
N MET A 139 -1.57 -6.41 11.21
CA MET A 139 -1.75 -5.18 12.02
C MET A 139 -2.05 -5.45 13.50
N PRO A 140 -2.96 -6.38 13.89
CA PRO A 140 -3.37 -6.54 15.28
C PRO A 140 -2.25 -7.06 16.19
N LYS A 141 -1.44 -8.01 15.70
CA LYS A 141 -0.36 -8.62 16.48
C LYS A 141 0.79 -7.63 16.73
N VAL A 142 1.23 -6.93 15.69
CA VAL A 142 2.30 -5.91 15.79
C VAL A 142 1.88 -4.78 16.74
N PHE A 143 0.64 -4.31 16.63
CA PHE A 143 0.10 -3.30 17.54
C PHE A 143 0.06 -3.79 18.99
N THR A 144 -0.43 -5.01 19.22
CA THR A 144 -0.50 -5.60 20.57
C THR A 144 0.88 -5.78 21.20
N ASP A 145 1.85 -6.25 20.42
CA ASP A 145 3.22 -6.48 20.90
C ASP A 145 3.94 -5.15 21.23
N LEU A 146 3.72 -4.12 20.41
CA LEU A 146 4.27 -2.78 20.66
C LEU A 146 3.61 -2.07 21.86
N LEU A 147 2.30 -2.24 22.06
CA LEU A 147 1.63 -1.72 23.25
C LEU A 147 2.19 -2.33 24.54
N LYS A 148 2.44 -3.65 24.55
CA LYS A 148 3.00 -4.35 25.71
C LYS A 148 4.41 -3.90 26.06
N GLY A 149 5.20 -3.49 25.07
CA GLY A 149 6.57 -3.01 25.24
C GLY A 149 6.70 -1.49 25.43
N ALA A 150 5.60 -0.73 25.36
CA ALA A 150 5.65 0.72 25.42
C ALA A 150 5.44 1.25 26.85
N ASP A 151 6.53 1.72 27.48
CA ASP A 151 6.48 2.45 28.77
C ASP A 151 5.55 3.68 28.69
N ALA A 152 5.44 4.27 27.50
CA ALA A 152 4.56 5.38 27.18
C ALA A 152 3.06 5.08 27.41
N VAL A 153 2.67 3.81 27.53
CA VAL A 153 1.30 3.38 27.81
C VAL A 153 1.18 2.82 29.24
N GLY A 154 2.17 2.03 29.69
CA GLY A 154 2.09 1.32 30.98
C GLY A 154 1.98 2.25 32.21
N GLY A 155 2.79 3.31 32.27
CA GLY A 155 2.77 4.27 33.37
C GLY A 155 1.47 5.11 33.44
N PRO A 156 0.98 5.65 32.32
CA PRO A 156 -0.34 6.27 32.27
C PRO A 156 -1.50 5.33 32.62
N LEU A 157 -1.46 4.07 32.19
CA LEU A 157 -2.54 3.11 32.40
C LEU A 157 -2.74 2.81 33.89
N SER A 158 -1.66 2.69 34.67
CA SER A 158 -1.76 2.46 36.12
C SER A 158 -2.44 3.62 36.85
N LYS A 159 -2.24 4.88 36.40
CA LYS A 159 -2.94 6.05 36.97
C LYS A 159 -4.44 6.02 36.70
N VAL A 160 -4.85 5.50 35.54
CA VAL A 160 -6.27 5.30 35.22
C VAL A 160 -6.83 4.18 36.10
N ASP A 161 -6.13 3.06 36.24
CA ASP A 161 -6.57 1.96 37.13
C ASP A 161 -6.69 2.39 38.60
N ASP A 162 -5.76 3.23 39.09
CA ASP A 162 -5.83 3.81 40.43
C ASP A 162 -7.07 4.71 40.61
N LEU A 163 -7.41 5.51 39.60
CA LEU A 163 -8.62 6.32 39.60
C LEU A 163 -9.88 5.44 39.59
N LEU A 164 -9.94 4.44 38.70
CA LEU A 164 -11.06 3.51 38.62
C LEU A 164 -11.27 2.78 39.94
N ARG A 165 -10.19 2.29 40.57
CA ARG A 165 -10.23 1.66 41.88
C ARG A 165 -10.78 2.60 42.96
N LYS A 166 -10.37 3.87 42.97
CA LYS A 166 -10.92 4.89 43.91
C LYS A 166 -12.41 5.16 43.69
N LEU A 167 -12.90 4.97 42.47
CA LEU A 167 -14.33 5.09 42.12
C LEU A 167 -15.12 3.78 42.36
N GLY A 168 -14.49 2.72 42.87
CA GLY A 168 -15.12 1.42 43.06
C GLY A 168 -15.36 0.66 41.75
N LEU A 169 -14.68 1.04 40.68
CA LEU A 169 -14.75 0.41 39.37
C LEU A 169 -13.63 -0.64 39.22
N PRO A 170 -13.84 -1.69 38.41
CA PRO A 170 -12.77 -2.59 38.03
C PRO A 170 -11.71 -1.85 37.21
N SER A 171 -10.53 -2.46 37.07
CA SER A 171 -9.49 -1.96 36.16
C SER A 171 -10.02 -1.84 34.74
N LEU A 172 -9.39 -0.99 33.95
CA LEU A 172 -9.79 -0.74 32.58
C LEU A 172 -9.83 -2.07 31.79
N PRO A 173 -10.93 -2.42 31.10
CA PRO A 173 -11.00 -3.71 30.42
C PRO A 173 -9.95 -3.72 29.31
N LEU A 174 -9.00 -4.66 29.35
CA LEU A 174 -8.06 -4.88 28.25
C LEU A 174 -8.81 -5.10 26.91
N GLY A 175 -10.05 -5.58 26.97
CA GLY A 175 -10.95 -5.69 25.83
C GLY A 175 -11.32 -4.36 25.18
N ASP A 176 -11.50 -3.28 25.95
CA ASP A 176 -11.87 -1.96 25.42
C ASP A 176 -10.69 -1.33 24.68
N VAL A 177 -9.47 -1.45 25.22
CA VAL A 177 -8.23 -1.04 24.56
C VAL A 177 -8.03 -1.80 23.24
N ALA A 178 -8.22 -3.12 23.26
CA ALA A 178 -8.12 -3.94 22.06
C ALA A 178 -9.22 -3.58 21.02
N SER A 179 -10.44 -3.29 21.47
CA SER A 179 -11.54 -2.89 20.58
C SER A 179 -11.29 -1.54 19.92
N ALA A 180 -10.77 -0.56 20.67
CA ALA A 180 -10.39 0.74 20.14
C ALA A 180 -9.25 0.64 19.11
N GLY A 181 -8.26 -0.20 19.40
CA GLY A 181 -7.19 -0.52 18.45
C GLY A 181 -7.75 -1.16 17.17
N ASN A 182 -8.62 -2.16 17.30
CA ASN A 182 -9.26 -2.82 16.16
C ASN A 182 -10.10 -1.85 15.32
N GLN A 183 -10.86 -0.94 15.94
CA GLN A 183 -11.65 0.05 15.22
C GLN A 183 -10.76 1.05 14.46
N ALA A 184 -9.68 1.53 15.09
CA ALA A 184 -8.70 2.38 14.43
C ALA A 184 -8.04 1.67 13.23
N LEU A 185 -7.69 0.39 13.38
CA LEU A 185 -7.15 -0.44 12.30
C LEU A 185 -8.16 -0.61 11.16
N GLN A 186 -9.43 -0.90 11.47
CA GLN A 186 -10.50 -1.02 10.47
C GLN A 186 -10.70 0.27 9.67
N ASN A 187 -10.59 1.45 10.30
CA ASN A 187 -10.69 2.73 9.61
C ASN A 187 -9.56 2.92 8.59
N VAL A 188 -8.33 2.53 8.94
CA VAL A 188 -7.18 2.56 8.03
C VAL A 188 -7.36 1.56 6.88
N SER A 189 -7.73 0.31 7.20
CA SER A 189 -8.01 -0.73 6.20
C SER A 189 -9.12 -0.30 5.23
N LYS A 190 -10.16 0.36 5.73
CA LYS A 190 -11.24 0.91 4.90
C LYS A 190 -10.74 2.02 3.98
N ALA A 191 -9.94 2.97 4.49
CA ALA A 191 -9.39 4.04 3.66
C ALA A 191 -8.50 3.49 2.52
N ILE A 192 -7.68 2.48 2.81
CA ILE A 192 -6.87 1.76 1.81
C ILE A 192 -7.76 1.02 0.80
N ALA A 193 -8.80 0.32 1.25
CA ALA A 193 -9.74 -0.39 0.39
C ALA A 193 -10.52 0.55 -0.54
N ASP A 194 -10.92 1.72 -0.03
CA ASP A 194 -11.64 2.74 -0.79
C ASP A 194 -10.71 3.41 -1.82
N GLY A 195 -9.45 3.70 -1.45
CA GLY A 195 -8.45 4.24 -2.37
C GLY A 195 -8.09 3.28 -3.51
N ASN A 196 -7.79 2.02 -3.19
CA ASN A 196 -7.48 1.00 -4.20
C ASN A 196 -8.65 0.77 -5.18
N LYS A 197 -9.89 0.82 -4.68
CA LYS A 197 -11.10 0.80 -5.53
C LYS A 197 -11.14 1.99 -6.48
N ALA A 198 -11.00 3.22 -5.95
CA ALA A 198 -11.12 4.44 -6.74
C ALA A 198 -10.11 4.47 -7.90
N VAL A 199 -8.86 4.08 -7.62
CA VAL A 199 -7.81 3.99 -8.64
C VAL A 199 -8.13 2.93 -9.69
N PHE A 200 -8.53 1.73 -9.27
CA PHE A 200 -8.83 0.66 -10.23
C PHE A 200 -10.00 1.00 -11.14
N GLU A 201 -11.05 1.59 -10.57
CA GLU A 201 -12.24 2.01 -11.30
C GLU A 201 -11.92 3.04 -12.39
N GLU A 202 -11.01 3.97 -12.11
CA GLU A 202 -10.63 5.01 -13.05
C GLU A 202 -9.52 4.56 -14.02
N VAL A 203 -8.36 4.20 -13.48
CA VAL A 203 -7.17 3.89 -14.28
C VAL A 203 -7.33 2.54 -14.96
N GLY A 204 -7.84 1.52 -14.25
CA GLY A 204 -8.08 0.19 -14.82
C GLY A 204 -9.05 0.23 -16.01
N GLN A 205 -10.05 1.12 -15.98
CA GLN A 205 -10.98 1.30 -17.10
C GLN A 205 -10.26 1.82 -18.36
N GLU A 206 -9.34 2.77 -18.21
CA GLU A 206 -8.61 3.33 -19.35
C GLU A 206 -7.61 2.32 -19.94
N PHE A 207 -7.01 1.49 -19.09
CA PHE A 207 -6.20 0.35 -19.52
C PHE A 207 -7.04 -0.64 -20.35
N ALA A 208 -8.24 -1.01 -19.87
CA ALA A 208 -9.15 -1.87 -20.63
C ALA A 208 -9.55 -1.24 -21.98
N ARG A 209 -9.93 0.04 -21.97
CA ARG A 209 -10.31 0.79 -23.18
C ARG A 209 -9.17 0.87 -24.18
N PHE A 210 -7.93 1.07 -23.72
CA PHE A 210 -6.76 1.09 -24.59
C PHE A 210 -6.57 -0.26 -25.28
N VAL A 211 -6.60 -1.36 -24.52
CA VAL A 211 -6.47 -2.71 -25.11
C VAL A 211 -7.59 -2.97 -26.12
N GLU A 212 -8.84 -2.68 -25.78
CA GLU A 212 -9.99 -2.86 -26.68
C GLU A 212 -9.85 -2.05 -27.98
N THR A 213 -9.28 -0.84 -27.89
CA THR A 213 -9.13 0.07 -29.02
C THR A 213 -8.02 -0.37 -29.98
N PHE A 214 -6.85 -0.73 -29.45
CA PHE A 214 -5.64 -0.93 -30.26
C PHE A 214 -5.28 -2.39 -30.49
N GLN A 215 -5.97 -3.36 -29.87
CA GLN A 215 -5.73 -4.77 -30.14
C GLN A 215 -5.88 -5.10 -31.64
N GLY A 216 -4.88 -5.81 -32.18
CA GLY A 216 -4.85 -6.21 -33.59
C GLY A 216 -4.27 -5.16 -34.54
N ASP A 217 -3.97 -3.94 -34.08
CA ASP A 217 -3.29 -2.95 -34.90
C ASP A 217 -1.85 -3.36 -35.19
N THR A 218 -1.42 -3.19 -36.44
CA THR A 218 -0.07 -3.54 -36.90
C THR A 218 0.80 -2.33 -37.23
N GLN A 219 0.22 -1.13 -37.21
CA GLN A 219 0.91 0.14 -37.47
C GLN A 219 0.25 1.29 -36.71
N TYR A 220 1.01 2.35 -36.48
CA TYR A 220 0.52 3.55 -35.82
C TYR A 220 -0.48 4.31 -36.72
N ASP A 221 -1.66 4.62 -36.17
CA ASP A 221 -2.67 5.46 -36.78
C ASP A 221 -2.89 6.71 -35.92
N ALA A 222 -2.43 7.86 -36.44
CA ALA A 222 -2.53 9.15 -35.76
C ALA A 222 -3.99 9.61 -35.57
N ALA A 223 -4.87 9.35 -36.54
CA ALA A 223 -6.26 9.78 -36.48
C ALA A 223 -7.04 8.94 -35.46
N LYS A 224 -6.83 7.61 -35.47
CA LYS A 224 -7.39 6.70 -34.46
C LYS A 224 -6.88 7.04 -33.06
N THR A 225 -5.59 7.32 -32.92
CA THR A 225 -4.99 7.75 -31.65
C THR A 225 -5.64 9.04 -31.16
N GLN A 226 -5.75 10.06 -32.03
CA GLN A 226 -6.38 11.33 -31.66
C GLN A 226 -7.86 11.15 -31.27
N GLN A 227 -8.60 10.28 -31.95
CA GLN A 227 -9.98 9.94 -31.60
C GLN A 227 -10.07 9.23 -30.23
N TYR A 228 -9.15 8.32 -29.94
CA TYR A 228 -9.07 7.68 -28.62
C TYR A 228 -8.75 8.71 -27.52
N LEU A 229 -7.83 9.65 -27.79
CA LEU A 229 -7.39 10.67 -26.85
C LEU A 229 -8.43 11.78 -26.64
N SER A 230 -9.30 12.07 -27.60
CA SER A 230 -10.39 13.03 -27.44
C SER A 230 -11.49 12.55 -26.51
N GLY A 231 -11.53 11.24 -26.21
CA GLY A 231 -12.44 10.64 -25.24
C GLY A 231 -12.06 10.85 -23.77
N PHE A 232 -10.85 11.36 -23.47
CA PHE A 232 -10.48 11.66 -22.09
C PHE A 232 -11.16 12.93 -21.58
N PRO A 233 -11.69 12.93 -20.34
CA PRO A 233 -12.17 14.14 -19.69
C PRO A 233 -11.11 15.23 -19.56
N ALA A 234 -11.52 16.50 -19.62
CA ALA A 234 -10.62 17.65 -19.60
C ALA A 234 -9.85 17.79 -18.27
N ASP A 235 -10.38 17.24 -17.18
CA ASP A 235 -9.78 17.18 -15.84
C ASP A 235 -8.75 16.04 -15.68
N LYS A 236 -8.49 15.25 -16.73
CA LYS A 236 -7.53 14.14 -16.71
C LYS A 236 -6.41 14.29 -17.76
N PRO A 237 -5.72 15.45 -17.81
CA PRO A 237 -4.70 15.70 -18.84
C PRO A 237 -3.53 14.72 -18.76
N LEU A 238 -3.10 14.35 -17.54
CA LEU A 238 -1.99 13.41 -17.34
C LEU A 238 -2.29 12.00 -17.87
N LEU A 239 -3.51 11.48 -17.64
CA LEU A 239 -3.91 10.19 -18.22
C LEU A 239 -3.97 10.27 -19.74
N LYS A 240 -4.56 11.34 -20.29
CA LYS A 240 -4.59 11.54 -21.75
C LYS A 240 -3.19 11.50 -22.35
N GLU A 241 -2.25 12.25 -21.79
CA GLU A 241 -0.85 12.27 -22.23
C GLU A 241 -0.21 10.89 -22.09
N ALA A 242 -0.36 10.23 -20.93
CA ALA A 242 0.21 8.92 -20.67
C ALA A 242 -0.21 7.87 -21.71
N PHE A 243 -1.50 7.77 -22.01
CA PHE A 243 -1.98 6.82 -23.01
C PHE A 243 -1.62 7.22 -24.45
N GLY A 244 -1.36 8.51 -24.70
CA GLY A 244 -0.74 8.96 -25.95
C GLY A 244 0.68 8.39 -26.12
N HIS A 245 1.48 8.40 -25.05
CA HIS A 245 2.81 7.81 -25.05
C HIS A 245 2.79 6.28 -25.13
N TYR A 246 1.82 5.59 -24.52
CA TYR A 246 1.63 4.16 -24.75
C TYR A 246 1.31 3.85 -26.22
N ALA A 247 0.46 4.63 -26.88
CA ALA A 247 0.17 4.46 -28.31
C ALA A 247 1.41 4.65 -29.19
N GLN A 248 2.29 5.59 -28.83
CA GLN A 248 3.59 5.76 -29.51
C GLN A 248 4.53 4.57 -29.24
N ALA A 249 4.66 4.16 -27.98
CA ALA A 249 5.54 3.06 -27.55
C ALA A 249 5.17 1.71 -28.18
N MET A 250 3.89 1.49 -28.49
CA MET A 250 3.40 0.28 -29.15
C MET A 250 4.09 0.01 -30.49
N PHE A 251 4.43 1.06 -31.25
CA PHE A 251 5.02 0.94 -32.59
C PHE A 251 6.47 1.44 -32.68
N GLU A 252 7.05 1.93 -31.59
CA GLU A 252 8.45 2.35 -31.52
C GLU A 252 9.39 1.13 -31.65
N LYS A 253 10.42 1.28 -32.48
CA LYS A 253 11.40 0.24 -32.81
C LYS A 253 12.74 0.44 -32.11
N ASP A 254 13.08 1.69 -31.79
CA ASP A 254 14.26 2.00 -31.01
C ASP A 254 14.01 1.61 -29.54
N PRO A 255 14.76 0.64 -28.99
CA PRO A 255 14.52 0.16 -27.63
C PRO A 255 14.78 1.23 -26.55
N ASN A 256 15.68 2.20 -26.79
CA ASN A 256 15.88 3.32 -25.87
C ASN A 256 14.64 4.21 -25.83
N LYS A 257 14.19 4.69 -27.01
CA LYS A 257 13.01 5.55 -27.10
C LYS A 257 11.76 4.86 -26.56
N LYS A 258 11.59 3.58 -26.86
CA LYS A 258 10.47 2.79 -26.33
C LYS A 258 10.51 2.71 -24.81
N ALA A 259 11.68 2.44 -24.22
CA ALA A 259 11.82 2.40 -22.77
C ALA A 259 11.49 3.76 -22.13
N GLU A 260 11.93 4.86 -22.72
CA GLU A 260 11.64 6.20 -22.22
C GLU A 260 10.17 6.59 -22.38
N LEU A 261 9.52 6.28 -23.51
CA LEU A 261 8.07 6.47 -23.68
C LEU A 261 7.26 5.67 -22.67
N MET A 262 7.68 4.43 -22.39
CA MET A 262 7.06 3.58 -21.37
C MET A 262 7.21 4.18 -19.96
N LEU A 263 8.41 4.66 -19.62
CA LEU A 263 8.66 5.30 -18.32
C LEU A 263 7.86 6.60 -18.18
N LEU A 264 7.82 7.42 -19.22
CA LEU A 264 7.05 8.66 -19.26
C LEU A 264 5.55 8.40 -19.07
N ALA A 265 5.01 7.42 -19.79
CA ALA A 265 3.62 6.99 -19.62
C ALA A 265 3.35 6.51 -18.18
N ASN A 266 4.18 5.60 -17.66
CA ASN A 266 4.05 5.08 -16.30
C ASN A 266 4.10 6.20 -15.25
N ASN A 267 5.04 7.15 -15.37
CA ASN A 267 5.19 8.26 -14.44
C ASN A 267 4.01 9.23 -14.48
N LYS A 268 3.44 9.49 -15.66
CA LYS A 268 2.23 10.34 -15.78
C LYS A 268 0.99 9.65 -15.20
N VAL A 269 0.80 8.35 -15.45
CA VAL A 269 -0.27 7.58 -14.77
C VAL A 269 -0.06 7.60 -13.26
N GLY A 270 1.17 7.34 -12.79
CA GLY A 270 1.52 7.38 -11.36
C GLY A 270 1.27 8.74 -10.73
N LEU A 271 1.66 9.84 -11.38
CA LEU A 271 1.43 11.18 -10.86
C LEU A 271 -0.07 11.51 -10.74
N HIS A 272 -0.85 11.16 -11.76
CA HIS A 272 -2.30 11.31 -11.74
C HIS A 272 -2.91 10.53 -10.57
N GLU A 273 -2.60 9.24 -10.50
CA GLU A 273 -3.10 8.32 -9.49
C GLU A 273 -2.72 8.74 -8.06
N GLN A 274 -1.45 9.09 -7.82
CA GLN A 274 -0.98 9.52 -6.51
C GLN A 274 -1.56 10.86 -6.07
N THR A 275 -1.92 11.73 -7.01
CA THR A 275 -2.65 12.98 -6.71
C THR A 275 -4.08 12.67 -6.28
N GLN A 276 -4.77 11.79 -7.00
CA GLN A 276 -6.14 11.36 -6.66
C GLN A 276 -6.20 10.57 -5.34
N LEU A 277 -5.14 9.84 -4.99
CA LEU A 277 -5.04 9.11 -3.73
C LEU A 277 -4.82 10.00 -2.51
N GLN A 278 -4.39 11.26 -2.67
CA GLN A 278 -4.06 12.15 -1.55
C GLN A 278 -5.13 12.17 -0.44
N PRO A 279 -6.43 12.38 -0.70
CA PRO A 279 -7.46 12.34 0.35
C PRO A 279 -7.58 10.99 1.05
N HIS A 280 -7.34 9.87 0.34
CA HIS A 280 -7.37 8.53 0.94
C HIS A 280 -6.15 8.27 1.82
N VAL A 281 -4.97 8.71 1.38
CA VAL A 281 -3.72 8.64 2.14
C VAL A 281 -3.83 9.49 3.41
N GLU A 282 -4.32 10.72 3.30
CA GLU A 282 -4.56 11.61 4.44
C GLU A 282 -5.58 11.01 5.41
N LYS A 283 -6.69 10.45 4.91
CA LYS A 283 -7.69 9.79 5.75
C LYS A 283 -7.12 8.56 6.47
N ALA A 284 -6.23 7.80 5.84
CA ALA A 284 -5.57 6.67 6.47
C ALA A 284 -4.55 7.12 7.55
N LEU A 285 -3.71 8.10 7.25
CA LEU A 285 -2.64 8.56 8.14
C LEU A 285 -3.13 9.46 9.29
N ASN A 286 -4.14 10.30 9.00
CA ASN A 286 -4.72 11.26 9.93
C ASN A 286 -6.09 10.80 10.45
N SER A 287 -6.41 9.50 10.34
CA SER A 287 -7.60 8.92 10.98
C SER A 287 -7.65 9.42 12.43
N PRO A 288 -8.83 9.81 12.97
CA PRO A 288 -8.98 10.38 14.31
C PRO A 288 -8.82 9.28 15.37
N VAL A 289 -7.65 8.65 15.37
CA VAL A 289 -7.25 7.53 16.20
C VAL A 289 -7.35 7.96 17.66
N LYS A 290 -6.91 9.19 17.96
CA LYS A 290 -7.01 9.78 19.30
C LYS A 290 -8.46 9.83 19.80
N ASP A 291 -9.38 10.30 18.96
CA ASP A 291 -10.79 10.40 19.33
C ASP A 291 -11.45 9.02 19.38
N THR A 292 -11.10 8.11 18.46
CA THR A 292 -11.55 6.70 18.49
C THR A 292 -11.15 6.02 19.81
N PHE A 293 -9.88 6.16 20.23
CA PHE A 293 -9.42 5.64 21.51
C PHE A 293 -10.14 6.30 22.69
N ARG A 294 -10.28 7.63 22.69
CA ARG A 294 -10.97 8.34 23.76
C ARG A 294 -12.42 7.87 23.90
N ASP A 295 -13.16 7.82 22.81
CA ASP A 295 -14.59 7.54 22.79
C ASP A 295 -14.87 6.11 23.26
N VAL A 296 -14.14 5.12 22.76
CA VAL A 296 -14.32 3.71 23.16
C VAL A 296 -14.02 3.51 24.65
N LEU A 297 -12.91 4.07 25.15
CA LEU A 297 -12.56 3.93 26.56
C LEU A 297 -13.53 4.67 27.47
N LYS A 298 -13.97 5.86 27.07
CA LYS A 298 -14.94 6.65 27.81
C LYS A 298 -16.28 5.92 27.86
N GLN A 299 -16.76 5.37 26.74
CA GLN A 299 -17.98 4.56 26.69
C GLN A 299 -17.89 3.33 27.60
N GLY A 300 -16.74 2.64 27.63
CA GLY A 300 -16.50 1.52 28.55
C GLY A 300 -16.60 1.93 30.02
N ILE A 301 -15.95 3.02 30.41
CA ILE A 301 -16.01 3.56 31.78
C ILE A 301 -17.43 4.05 32.13
N GLU A 302 -18.10 4.75 31.21
CA GLU A 302 -19.48 5.20 31.38
C GLU A 302 -20.45 4.03 31.59
N ALA A 303 -20.29 2.95 30.83
CA ALA A 303 -21.09 1.74 30.99
C ALA A 303 -20.88 1.10 32.38
N GLN A 304 -19.63 1.01 32.85
CA GLN A 304 -19.34 0.49 34.19
C GLN A 304 -19.90 1.39 35.31
N ILE A 305 -19.77 2.72 35.17
CA ILE A 305 -20.35 3.69 36.12
C ILE A 305 -21.87 3.56 36.17
N ASN A 306 -22.52 3.39 35.02
CA ASN A 306 -23.97 3.20 34.94
C ASN A 306 -24.43 1.89 35.58
N ALA A 307 -23.58 0.86 35.61
CA ALA A 307 -23.87 -0.43 36.24
C ALA A 307 -23.67 -0.44 37.77
N LEU A 308 -23.09 0.61 38.37
CA LEU A 308 -22.91 0.70 39.82
C LEU A 308 -24.25 0.91 40.55
N PRO A 309 -24.41 0.37 41.77
CA PRO A 309 -25.58 0.66 42.60
C PRO A 309 -25.60 2.13 43.04
N PHE A 310 -26.79 2.63 43.35
CA PHE A 310 -26.93 3.92 44.04
C PHE A 310 -26.32 3.85 45.45
N PRO A 311 -25.57 4.87 45.92
CA PRO A 311 -25.27 6.15 45.27
C PRO A 311 -23.93 6.18 44.50
N ALA A 312 -23.22 5.06 44.38
CA ALA A 312 -21.90 5.01 43.74
C ALA A 312 -21.93 5.45 42.26
N ASN A 313 -23.02 5.14 41.55
CA ASN A 313 -23.24 5.64 40.18
C ASN A 313 -23.31 7.18 40.08
N LEU A 314 -23.83 7.88 41.09
CA LEU A 314 -23.87 9.35 41.11
C LEU A 314 -22.48 9.94 41.29
N ALA A 315 -21.66 9.34 42.16
CA ALA A 315 -20.27 9.74 42.35
C ALA A 315 -19.46 9.54 41.06
N GLY A 316 -19.63 8.42 40.37
CA GLY A 316 -19.01 8.18 39.06
C GLY A 316 -19.47 9.17 37.98
N LYS A 317 -20.78 9.45 37.90
CA LYS A 317 -21.32 10.45 36.96
C LYS A 317 -20.81 11.87 37.26
N ALA A 318 -20.62 12.21 38.53
CA ALA A 318 -20.00 13.48 38.91
C ALA A 318 -18.54 13.53 38.45
N ALA A 319 -17.75 12.47 38.63
CA ALA A 319 -16.36 12.39 38.18
C ALA A 319 -16.20 12.50 36.64
N LEU A 320 -17.15 11.97 35.87
CA LEU A 320 -17.22 12.18 34.42
C LEU A 320 -17.48 13.66 34.07
N LYS A 321 -18.46 14.28 34.74
CA LYS A 321 -18.83 15.69 34.49
C LYS A 321 -17.73 16.69 34.87
N THR A 322 -16.90 16.37 35.86
CA THR A 322 -15.78 17.23 36.26
C THR A 322 -14.58 17.14 35.33
N GLY A 323 -14.56 16.21 34.37
CA GLY A 323 -13.45 16.00 33.45
C GLY A 323 -12.25 15.26 34.06
N VAL A 324 -12.36 14.76 35.31
CA VAL A 324 -11.29 14.00 35.97
C VAL A 324 -10.97 12.71 35.21
N VAL A 325 -12.00 12.04 34.68
CA VAL A 325 -11.83 10.86 33.83
C VAL A 325 -11.13 11.21 32.51
N ASP A 326 -11.53 12.30 31.86
CA ASP A 326 -10.90 12.76 30.61
C ASP A 326 -9.42 13.12 30.82
N ALA A 327 -9.11 13.80 31.93
CA ALA A 327 -7.74 14.15 32.30
C ALA A 327 -6.86 12.91 32.56
N ALA A 328 -7.42 11.86 33.18
CA ALA A 328 -6.71 10.61 33.41
C ALA A 328 -6.52 9.79 32.12
N LEU A 329 -7.51 9.79 31.22
CA LEU A 329 -7.45 9.08 29.94
C LEU A 329 -6.49 9.71 28.93
N ASN A 330 -6.38 11.05 28.90
CA ASN A 330 -5.62 11.77 27.88
C ASN A 330 -4.19 11.23 27.66
N PRO A 331 -3.36 11.02 28.70
CA PRO A 331 -2.01 10.48 28.51
C PRO A 331 -1.98 9.04 27.97
N VAL A 332 -2.96 8.21 28.36
CA VAL A 332 -3.10 6.83 27.83
C VAL A 332 -3.48 6.88 26.36
N VAL A 333 -4.47 7.71 26.01
CA VAL A 333 -4.94 7.95 24.64
C VAL A 333 -3.80 8.48 23.76
N ASP A 334 -3.00 9.44 24.25
CA ASP A 334 -1.84 9.98 23.53
C ASP A 334 -0.76 8.92 23.29
N GLY A 335 -0.47 8.10 24.31
CA GLY A 335 0.46 6.97 24.19
C GLY A 335 0.00 5.96 23.14
N MET A 336 -1.26 5.53 23.20
CA MET A 336 -1.82 4.58 22.24
C MET A 336 -1.91 5.15 20.81
N ALA A 337 -2.29 6.41 20.65
CA ALA A 337 -2.32 7.07 19.34
C ALA A 337 -0.91 7.18 18.74
N SER A 338 0.11 7.44 19.57
CA SER A 338 1.51 7.46 19.13
C SER A 338 2.00 6.08 18.68
N VAL A 339 1.72 5.03 19.47
CA VAL A 339 2.05 3.65 19.10
C VAL A 339 1.33 3.25 17.81
N PHE A 340 0.03 3.55 17.70
CA PHE A 340 -0.76 3.29 16.50
C PHE A 340 -0.17 4.00 15.28
N ARG A 341 0.16 5.28 15.39
CA ARG A 341 0.77 6.05 14.29
C ARG A 341 2.04 5.38 13.80
N ARG A 342 2.88 4.89 14.70
CA ARG A 342 4.09 4.15 14.34
C ARG A 342 3.76 2.84 13.59
N VAL A 343 2.81 2.05 14.07
CA VAL A 343 2.39 0.80 13.40
C VAL A 343 1.80 1.07 12.03
N ALA A 344 0.87 2.01 11.94
CA ALA A 344 0.23 2.41 10.69
C ALA A 344 1.28 2.91 9.70
N THR A 345 2.23 3.74 10.15
CA THR A 345 3.34 4.22 9.30
C THR A 345 4.22 3.06 8.85
N GLU A 346 4.72 2.19 9.75
CA GLU A 346 5.59 1.07 9.36
C GLU A 346 4.92 0.06 8.41
N HIS A 347 3.59 -0.12 8.51
CA HIS A 347 2.85 -1.00 7.62
C HIS A 347 2.43 -0.35 6.30
N MET A 348 2.03 0.92 6.31
CA MET A 348 1.77 1.67 5.07
C MET A 348 3.06 1.93 4.29
N MET A 349 4.21 1.91 4.95
CA MET A 349 5.54 2.08 4.35
C MET A 349 6.15 0.78 3.84
N LYS A 350 5.32 -0.12 3.32
CA LYS A 350 5.75 -1.34 2.64
C LYS A 350 5.11 -1.43 1.27
N LEU A 351 5.85 -2.00 0.34
CA LEU A 351 5.36 -2.33 -1.00
C LEU A 351 5.78 -3.77 -1.33
N ALA A 352 4.80 -4.63 -1.61
CA ALA A 352 5.09 -5.96 -2.11
C ALA A 352 5.78 -5.84 -3.48
N VAL A 353 6.75 -6.71 -3.74
CA VAL A 353 7.41 -6.87 -5.03
C VAL A 353 7.63 -8.36 -5.27
N PRO A 354 7.95 -8.80 -6.50
CA PRO A 354 8.35 -10.18 -6.73
C PRO A 354 9.46 -10.60 -5.75
N GLY A 355 9.27 -11.74 -5.08
CA GLY A 355 10.23 -12.30 -4.14
C GLY A 355 10.39 -11.58 -2.79
N GLY A 356 9.66 -10.49 -2.51
CA GLY A 356 9.81 -9.79 -1.22
C GLY A 356 8.92 -8.57 -1.01
N ALA A 357 9.36 -7.68 -0.13
CA ALA A 357 8.72 -6.39 0.13
C ALA A 357 9.77 -5.30 0.32
N LEU A 358 9.53 -4.15 -0.29
CA LEU A 358 10.31 -2.93 -0.11
C LEU A 358 9.78 -2.15 1.07
N LYS A 359 10.68 -1.49 1.80
CA LYS A 359 10.32 -0.50 2.83
C LYS A 359 10.43 0.88 2.22
N LEU A 360 9.30 1.56 2.10
CA LEU A 360 9.17 2.86 1.42
C LEU A 360 9.91 3.99 2.16
N GLY A 361 10.18 3.80 3.46
CA GLY A 361 10.96 4.76 4.27
C GLY A 361 12.47 4.62 4.15
N ASN A 362 12.94 3.59 3.44
CA ASN A 362 14.35 3.39 3.15
C ASN A 362 14.58 3.67 1.67
N ASP A 363 15.83 3.97 1.33
CA ASP A 363 16.27 4.03 -0.05
C ASP A 363 15.98 2.70 -0.78
N LEU A 364 15.61 2.83 -2.05
CA LEU A 364 15.43 1.73 -2.96
C LEU A 364 16.72 0.91 -3.03
N PRO A 365 16.66 -0.42 -2.77
CA PRO A 365 17.81 -1.27 -3.03
C PRO A 365 18.02 -1.38 -4.55
N PRO A 366 19.27 -1.44 -5.01
CA PRO A 366 19.56 -1.77 -6.40
C PRO A 366 18.87 -3.09 -6.78
N PRO A 367 18.35 -3.21 -8.02
CA PRO A 367 17.88 -4.49 -8.53
C PRO A 367 19.02 -5.53 -8.50
N PRO A 368 18.72 -6.82 -8.26
CA PRO A 368 19.74 -7.87 -8.25
C PRO A 368 20.56 -7.89 -9.55
N GLY A 369 21.88 -7.86 -9.44
CA GLY A 369 22.79 -7.83 -10.59
C GLY A 369 22.94 -6.46 -11.26
N MET A 370 22.31 -5.41 -10.69
CA MET A 370 22.45 -4.01 -11.13
C MET A 370 23.04 -3.11 -10.03
N GLU A 371 23.81 -3.65 -9.08
CA GLU A 371 24.37 -2.91 -7.95
C GLU A 371 25.30 -1.75 -8.38
N SER A 372 25.94 -1.87 -9.54
CA SER A 372 26.85 -0.86 -10.10
C SER A 372 26.22 0.04 -11.17
N THR A 373 25.07 -0.35 -11.73
CA THR A 373 24.43 0.37 -12.85
C THR A 373 23.09 0.99 -12.48
N LEU A 374 22.45 0.49 -11.41
CA LEU A 374 21.20 0.94 -10.77
C LEU A 374 19.94 0.86 -11.63
N PHE A 375 20.06 1.13 -12.92
CA PHE A 375 18.97 1.21 -13.89
C PHE A 375 19.20 0.27 -15.10
N PRO A 376 18.11 -0.20 -15.73
CA PRO A 376 18.18 -1.00 -16.95
C PRO A 376 18.95 -0.31 -18.08
N PRO A 377 19.59 -1.05 -19.01
CA PRO A 377 20.46 -0.48 -20.04
C PRO A 377 19.85 0.70 -20.82
N HIS A 378 18.58 0.59 -21.20
CA HIS A 378 17.83 1.58 -21.99
C HIS A 378 17.32 2.79 -21.19
N LEU A 379 17.61 2.85 -19.88
CA LEU A 379 17.18 3.93 -18.98
C LEU A 379 18.32 4.49 -18.12
N ARG A 380 19.58 4.09 -18.39
CA ARG A 380 20.75 4.64 -17.67
C ARG A 380 20.98 6.11 -18.00
N THR A 381 20.71 6.48 -19.24
CA THR A 381 20.60 7.85 -19.69
C THR A 381 19.17 8.09 -20.13
N ILE A 382 18.72 9.32 -19.99
CA ILE A 382 17.43 9.78 -20.51
C ILE A 382 17.75 10.75 -21.64
N ASP A 383 17.10 10.61 -22.79
CA ASP A 383 17.28 11.48 -23.94
C ASP A 383 16.03 12.32 -24.25
N ASP A 384 14.85 11.74 -24.05
CA ASP A 384 13.54 12.35 -24.26
C ASP A 384 13.38 13.63 -23.42
N PRO A 385 13.12 14.78 -24.06
CA PRO A 385 13.08 16.06 -23.37
C PRO A 385 11.88 16.19 -22.42
N GLU A 386 10.77 15.53 -22.72
CA GLU A 386 9.57 15.57 -21.87
C GLU A 386 9.78 14.73 -20.61
N LEU A 387 10.35 13.54 -20.75
CA LEU A 387 10.73 12.70 -19.62
C LEU A 387 11.79 13.38 -18.75
N LYS A 388 12.81 14.01 -19.33
CA LYS A 388 13.77 14.84 -18.58
C LYS A 388 13.08 15.93 -17.77
N ALA A 389 12.15 16.66 -18.39
CA ALA A 389 11.42 17.72 -17.72
C ALA A 389 10.56 17.19 -16.57
N LEU A 390 9.88 16.05 -16.76
CA LEU A 390 9.07 15.42 -15.72
C LEU A 390 9.94 14.92 -14.56
N LEU A 391 11.03 14.20 -14.84
CA LEU A 391 11.96 13.74 -13.82
C LEU A 391 12.61 14.92 -13.08
N GLY A 392 13.00 15.99 -13.77
CA GLY A 392 13.53 17.20 -13.12
C GLY A 392 12.56 17.86 -12.12
N GLN A 393 11.25 17.62 -12.24
CA GLN A 393 10.25 18.09 -11.29
C GLN A 393 10.10 17.14 -10.09
N LEU A 394 10.03 15.84 -10.37
CA LEU A 394 9.64 14.81 -9.39
C LEU A 394 10.83 14.18 -8.65
N ASP A 395 11.97 14.02 -9.33
CA ASP A 395 13.18 13.34 -8.85
C ASP A 395 14.06 14.28 -8.02
N LYS A 396 14.25 13.93 -6.75
CA LYS A 396 15.14 14.60 -5.79
C LYS A 396 16.46 13.85 -5.62
N SER A 397 16.59 12.69 -6.24
CA SER A 397 17.75 11.80 -6.24
C SER A 397 18.17 11.43 -7.67
N PRO A 398 18.42 12.43 -8.55
CA PRO A 398 18.64 12.18 -9.97
C PRO A 398 19.78 11.18 -10.19
N ASP A 399 19.48 10.18 -11.01
CA ASP A 399 20.40 9.09 -11.38
C ASP A 399 20.98 8.34 -10.16
N SER A 400 20.25 8.31 -9.04
CA SER A 400 20.64 7.61 -7.82
C SER A 400 19.45 6.91 -7.18
N LEU A 401 19.72 5.79 -6.51
CA LEU A 401 18.74 5.20 -5.60
C LEU A 401 18.91 5.68 -4.15
N THR A 402 19.96 6.47 -3.88
CA THR A 402 20.23 7.04 -2.56
C THR A 402 19.40 8.31 -2.36
N GLY A 403 18.76 8.44 -1.20
CA GLY A 403 17.85 9.54 -0.90
C GLY A 403 16.44 9.37 -1.47
N THR A 404 16.10 8.19 -2.00
CA THR A 404 14.76 7.87 -2.51
C THR A 404 13.75 7.66 -1.37
N GLY A 405 14.19 7.24 -0.19
CA GLY A 405 13.33 6.91 0.95
C GLY A 405 12.41 8.06 1.38
N ALA A 406 11.09 7.80 1.42
CA ALA A 406 10.10 8.78 1.85
C ALA A 406 10.02 8.82 3.39
N LYS A 407 10.22 9.99 4.00
CA LYS A 407 10.06 10.16 5.46
C LYS A 407 8.60 10.31 5.87
N ASP A 408 7.79 10.85 4.97
CA ASP A 408 6.37 11.10 5.15
C ASP A 408 5.62 10.77 3.86
N TRP A 409 4.98 9.60 3.84
CA TRP A 409 4.15 9.17 2.71
C TRP A 409 2.91 10.03 2.53
N GLY A 410 2.53 10.86 3.51
CA GLY A 410 1.45 11.83 3.34
C GLY A 410 1.79 12.93 2.34
N LYS A 411 3.09 13.16 2.07
CA LYS A 411 3.54 14.22 1.16
C LYS A 411 3.76 13.68 -0.25
N LEU A 412 3.01 14.24 -1.20
CA LEU A 412 3.03 13.81 -2.59
C LEU A 412 4.43 13.89 -3.23
N ASP A 413 5.20 14.93 -2.93
CA ASP A 413 6.56 15.11 -3.44
C ASP A 413 7.50 13.98 -3.01
N GLN A 414 7.43 13.55 -1.75
CA GLN A 414 8.22 12.43 -1.24
C GLN A 414 7.75 11.09 -1.81
N ARG A 415 6.43 10.89 -1.97
CA ARG A 415 5.89 9.69 -2.62
C ARG A 415 6.36 9.57 -4.06
N MET A 416 6.21 10.65 -4.83
CA MET A 416 6.58 10.65 -6.25
C MET A 416 8.08 10.49 -6.45
N ASN A 417 8.92 11.08 -5.59
CA ASN A 417 10.36 10.84 -5.59
C ASN A 417 10.70 9.34 -5.50
N TYR A 418 10.03 8.60 -4.61
CA TYR A 418 10.22 7.16 -4.49
C TYR A 418 9.68 6.39 -5.71
N ILE A 419 8.47 6.74 -6.16
CA ILE A 419 7.72 5.96 -7.17
C ILE A 419 8.37 6.03 -8.54
N ILE A 420 8.88 7.18 -8.98
CA ILE A 420 9.50 7.31 -10.30
C ILE A 420 10.80 6.50 -10.40
N ASP A 421 11.61 6.47 -9.32
CA ASP A 421 12.83 5.67 -9.28
C ASP A 421 12.53 4.18 -9.15
N LEU A 422 11.44 3.82 -8.47
CA LEU A 422 10.93 2.46 -8.48
C LEU A 422 10.54 2.04 -9.91
N PHE A 423 9.79 2.88 -10.63
CA PHE A 423 9.40 2.60 -12.01
C PHE A 423 10.63 2.46 -12.90
N ARG A 424 11.58 3.40 -12.84
CA ARG A 424 12.80 3.38 -13.65
C ARG A 424 13.69 2.17 -13.35
N SER A 425 13.97 1.90 -12.07
CA SER A 425 14.88 0.82 -11.67
C SER A 425 14.32 -0.58 -11.94
N ARG A 426 13.00 -0.75 -11.89
CA ARG A 426 12.35 -2.06 -12.07
C ARG A 426 11.69 -2.26 -13.42
N GLN A 427 11.74 -1.27 -14.33
CA GLN A 427 11.02 -1.35 -15.60
C GLN A 427 11.30 -2.62 -16.40
N SER A 428 12.55 -3.11 -16.42
CA SER A 428 12.92 -4.31 -17.17
C SER A 428 12.95 -5.59 -16.33
N ASP A 429 12.34 -5.59 -15.13
CA ASP A 429 12.25 -6.78 -14.28
C ASP A 429 11.11 -7.70 -14.77
N PRO A 430 11.41 -8.86 -15.39
CA PRO A 430 10.39 -9.73 -15.95
C PRO A 430 9.50 -10.36 -14.87
N SER A 431 9.99 -10.46 -13.63
CA SER A 431 9.23 -11.05 -12.52
C SER A 431 8.05 -10.18 -12.10
N LEU A 432 8.02 -8.90 -12.50
CA LEU A 432 6.86 -8.03 -12.26
C LEU A 432 5.59 -8.55 -12.97
N PHE A 433 5.73 -9.32 -14.06
CA PHE A 433 4.62 -9.96 -14.78
C PHE A 433 4.20 -11.30 -14.17
N ASP A 434 4.86 -11.76 -13.11
CA ASP A 434 4.47 -13.01 -12.44
C ASP A 434 3.09 -12.88 -11.80
N PRO A 435 2.32 -13.99 -11.74
CA PRO A 435 1.01 -13.96 -11.12
C PRO A 435 1.08 -13.56 -9.64
N PRO A 436 0.25 -12.61 -9.20
CA PRO A 436 0.31 -12.11 -7.83
C PRO A 436 0.04 -13.19 -6.77
N PHE A 437 -0.63 -14.30 -7.13
CA PHE A 437 -0.99 -15.37 -6.20
C PHE A 437 -0.24 -16.69 -6.47
N GLY A 438 0.89 -16.64 -7.18
CA GLY A 438 1.79 -17.80 -7.37
C GLY A 438 1.28 -18.85 -8.37
N GLN A 439 0.10 -18.66 -8.97
CA GLN A 439 -0.43 -19.50 -10.05
C GLN A 439 -0.95 -18.61 -11.18
N ARG A 440 -0.64 -18.96 -12.44
CA ARG A 440 -1.27 -18.34 -13.62
C ARG A 440 -2.73 -18.82 -13.69
N GLY A 441 -3.64 -18.01 -13.16
CA GLY A 441 -5.10 -18.15 -13.30
C GLY A 441 -5.84 -18.85 -12.15
N THR A 442 -6.74 -18.11 -11.50
CA THR A 442 -8.17 -18.37 -11.19
C THR A 442 -8.57 -17.64 -9.91
N TYR A 443 -9.64 -16.85 -10.00
CA TYR A 443 -10.26 -16.11 -8.91
C TYR A 443 -10.73 -17.06 -7.79
N PRO A 444 -10.47 -16.78 -6.50
CA PRO A 444 -11.27 -17.29 -5.40
C PRO A 444 -12.31 -16.23 -5.02
N VAL A 445 -13.37 -16.06 -5.82
CA VAL A 445 -14.59 -15.41 -5.29
C VAL A 445 -15.70 -16.45 -5.32
N ALA A 446 -15.86 -17.18 -4.22
CA ALA A 446 -17.14 -17.81 -3.92
C ALA A 446 -18.12 -16.70 -3.48
N PRO A 447 -19.37 -16.69 -3.99
CA PRO A 447 -20.31 -15.60 -3.76
C PRO A 447 -20.86 -15.60 -2.32
N SER A 448 -21.07 -14.42 -1.73
CA SER A 448 -21.79 -14.25 -0.47
C SER A 448 -23.30 -14.44 -0.69
N ALA A 449 -23.94 -15.38 0.02
CA ALA A 449 -25.38 -15.66 -0.07
C ALA A 449 -26.26 -14.44 0.30
N PRO A 450 -27.47 -14.28 -0.30
CA PRO A 450 -28.29 -13.12 -0.03
C PRO A 450 -29.02 -13.34 1.31
N ARG A 451 -28.97 -12.36 2.21
CA ARG A 451 -29.88 -12.35 3.35
C ARG A 451 -31.27 -12.00 2.81
N VAL A 452 -32.18 -12.98 2.81
CA VAL A 452 -33.61 -12.72 2.71
C VAL A 452 -34.21 -13.02 4.09
N SER A 453 -34.74 -11.94 4.68
CA SER A 453 -35.68 -11.81 5.81
C SER A 453 -35.47 -12.67 7.05
#